data_AF-Q0BR40-F1
#
_entry.id   AF-Q0BR40-F1
#
_cell.length_a   1.000
_cell.length_b   1.000
_cell.length_c   1.000
_cell.angle_alpha   90.00
_cell.angle_beta   90.00
_cell.angle_gamma   90.00
#
_symmetry.space_group_name_H-M   'P 1'
#
loop_
_entity.id
_entity.type
_entity.pdbx_description
1 polymer ?
#
loop_
_entity_poly.entity_id
_entity_poly.type
_entity_poly.pdbx_seq_one_letter_code
_entity_poly.pdbx_strand_id
1 'polypeptide(L)'
;MRTLRLARTALEAEGLILKRQAWQVALRVIFLAIALLFLGASLMMLHLVLYLALQPHVPPIGAAGIILGGDLFFVLIFALLALKGSPDPIAHEARVVRDQARAELAGIFTTAATLAPLAKRFGVTGILGALLTGAIANIVALWNKKT
;
A
#
# COMPACT_ATOMS: atom_id res chain seq x y z
N MET A 1 10.82 -9.22 -33.60
CA MET A 1 10.60 -10.41 -32.74
C MET A 1 11.49 -10.44 -31.48
N ARG A 2 12.75 -9.95 -31.53
CA ARG A 2 13.67 -9.94 -30.38
C ARG A 2 13.21 -9.05 -29.21
N THR A 3 12.55 -7.94 -29.51
CA THR A 3 12.02 -6.97 -28.53
C THR A 3 10.84 -7.51 -27.72
N LEU A 4 9.88 -8.20 -28.36
CA LEU A 4 8.77 -8.88 -27.67
C LEU A 4 9.25 -9.98 -26.73
N ARG A 5 10.32 -10.69 -27.12
CA ARG A 5 10.92 -11.73 -26.30
C ARG A 5 11.57 -11.14 -25.05
N LEU A 6 12.31 -10.03 -25.18
CA LEU A 6 12.90 -9.30 -24.04
C LEU A 6 11.84 -8.73 -23.08
N ALA A 7 10.76 -8.14 -23.61
CA ALA A 7 9.66 -7.62 -22.81
C ALA A 7 8.96 -8.73 -22.01
N ARG A 8 8.76 -9.91 -22.62
CA ARG A 8 8.19 -11.07 -21.94
C ARG A 8 9.09 -11.59 -20.82
N THR A 9 10.41 -11.69 -21.04
CA THR A 9 11.33 -12.14 -19.99
C THR A 9 11.39 -11.17 -18.81
N ALA A 10 11.30 -9.86 -19.08
CA ALA A 10 11.25 -8.84 -18.03
C ALA A 10 9.97 -8.95 -17.19
N LEU A 11 8.81 -9.10 -17.83
CA LEU A 11 7.53 -9.33 -17.16
C LEU A 11 7.52 -10.60 -16.30
N GLU A 12 8.12 -11.68 -16.80
CA GLU A 12 8.22 -12.95 -16.06
C GLU A 12 9.12 -12.80 -14.82
N ALA A 13 10.21 -12.01 -14.90
CA ALA A 13 11.09 -11.70 -13.78
C ALA A 13 10.41 -10.80 -12.73
N GLU A 14 9.67 -9.78 -13.15
CA GLU A 14 8.90 -8.93 -12.24
C GLU A 14 7.78 -9.69 -11.51
N GLY A 15 7.09 -10.59 -12.22
CA GLY A 15 6.06 -11.45 -11.61
C GLY A 15 6.60 -12.32 -10.47
N LEU A 16 7.82 -12.86 -10.62
CA LEU A 16 8.49 -13.65 -9.58
C LEU A 16 8.86 -12.80 -8.35
N ILE A 17 9.34 -11.58 -8.56
CA ILE A 17 9.66 -10.64 -7.47
C ILE A 17 8.39 -10.25 -6.70
N LEU A 18 7.34 -9.88 -7.42
CA LEU A 18 6.05 -9.52 -6.83
C LEU A 18 5.44 -10.68 -6.03
N LYS A 19 5.50 -11.91 -6.56
CA LYS A 19 5.00 -13.10 -5.85
C LYS A 19 5.75 -13.35 -4.54
N ARG A 20 7.08 -13.19 -4.54
CA ARG A 20 7.90 -13.37 -3.34
C ARG A 20 7.60 -12.30 -2.29
N GLN A 21 7.44 -11.04 -2.70
CA GLN A 21 7.06 -9.95 -1.80
C GLN A 21 5.64 -10.14 -1.24
N ALA A 22 4.68 -10.52 -2.09
CA ALA A 22 3.32 -10.80 -1.68
C ALA A 22 3.25 -11.91 -0.62
N TRP A 23 4.05 -12.96 -0.77
CA TRP A 23 4.12 -14.04 0.22
C TRP A 23 4.64 -13.58 1.59
N GLN A 24 5.70 -12.77 1.61
CA GLN A 24 6.25 -12.22 2.86
C GLN A 24 5.25 -11.30 3.57
N VAL A 25 4.54 -10.46 2.81
CA VAL A 25 3.48 -9.61 3.36
C VAL A 25 2.31 -10.44 3.87
N ALA A 26 1.88 -11.46 3.12
CA ALA A 26 0.79 -12.35 3.54
C ALA A 26 1.10 -13.05 4.86
N LEU A 27 2.30 -13.65 5.00
CA LEU A 27 2.72 -14.27 6.25
C LEU A 27 2.74 -13.25 7.40
N ARG A 28 3.28 -12.05 7.18
CA ARG A 28 3.31 -11.00 8.21
C ARG A 28 1.90 -10.62 8.67
N VAL A 29 0.96 -10.47 7.74
CA VAL A 29 -0.44 -10.15 8.05
C VAL A 29 -1.10 -11.28 8.84
N ILE A 30 -0.87 -12.54 8.46
CA ILE A 30 -1.41 -13.71 9.17
C ILE A 30 -0.86 -13.76 10.60
N PHE A 31 0.46 -13.64 10.79
CA PHE A 31 1.06 -13.64 12.12
C PHE A 31 0.59 -12.45 12.97
N LEU A 32 0.42 -11.27 12.37
CA LEU A 32 -0.10 -10.09 13.07
C LEU A 32 -1.56 -10.31 13.50
N ALA A 33 -2.39 -10.90 12.64
CA ALA A 33 -3.77 -11.25 12.98
C ALA A 33 -3.83 -12.27 14.14
N ILE A 34 -3.01 -13.31 14.11
CA ILE A 34 -2.90 -14.30 15.20
C ILE A 34 -2.44 -13.61 16.48
N ALA A 35 -1.41 -12.77 16.41
CA ALA A 35 -0.89 -12.04 17.56
C ALA A 35 -1.95 -11.13 18.20
N LEU A 36 -2.75 -10.41 17.40
CA LEU A 36 -3.86 -9.59 17.89
C LEU A 36 -4.94 -10.42 18.58
N LEU A 37 -5.27 -11.59 18.03
CA LEU A 37 -6.25 -12.51 18.64
C LEU A 37 -5.76 -13.00 20.01
N PHE A 38 -4.51 -13.43 20.11
CA PHE A 38 -3.91 -13.86 21.37
C PHE A 38 -3.78 -12.71 22.38
N LEU A 39 -3.41 -11.51 21.91
CA LEU A 39 -3.35 -10.32 22.75
C LEU A 39 -4.72 -9.99 23.33
N GLY A 40 -5.79 -10.03 22.52
CA GLY A 40 -7.16 -9.83 22.98
C GLY A 40 -7.59 -10.87 24.02
N ALA A 41 -7.32 -12.15 23.78
CA ALA A 41 -7.63 -13.21 24.75
C ALA A 41 -6.86 -13.05 26.07
N SER A 42 -5.57 -12.69 25.98
CA SER A 42 -4.72 -12.43 27.15
C SER A 42 -5.21 -11.24 27.97
N LEU A 43 -5.60 -10.14 27.31
CA LEU A 43 -6.18 -8.98 27.97
C LEU A 43 -7.49 -9.33 28.69
N MET A 44 -8.35 -10.13 28.07
CA MET A 44 -9.62 -10.55 28.69
C MET A 44 -9.37 -11.40 29.94
N MET A 45 -8.41 -12.32 29.89
CA MET A 45 -8.00 -13.09 31.07
C MET A 45 -7.36 -12.21 32.15
N LEU A 46 -6.57 -11.21 31.76
CA LEU A 46 -5.98 -10.26 32.70
C LEU A 46 -7.07 -9.49 33.47
N HIS A 47 -8.14 -9.05 32.79
CA HIS A 47 -9.28 -8.38 33.43
C HIS A 47 -9.97 -9.30 34.42
N LEU A 48 -10.18 -10.58 34.06
CA LEU A 48 -10.78 -11.55 34.95
C LEU A 48 -9.92 -11.78 36.20
N VAL A 49 -8.59 -11.91 36.03
CA VAL A 49 -7.65 -12.05 37.14
C VAL A 49 -7.66 -10.83 38.04
N LEU A 50 -7.63 -9.62 37.48
CA LEU A 50 -7.75 -8.38 38.26
C LEU A 50 -9.06 -8.34 39.03
N TYR A 51 -10.18 -8.68 38.39
CA TYR A 51 -11.49 -8.69 39.02
C TYR A 51 -11.54 -9.65 40.21
N LEU A 52 -11.05 -10.88 40.03
CA LEU A 52 -10.99 -11.89 41.09
C LEU A 52 -10.01 -11.48 42.21
N ALA A 53 -8.91 -10.80 41.89
CA ALA A 53 -7.96 -10.29 42.89
C ALA A 53 -8.53 -9.11 43.71
N LEU A 54 -9.40 -8.30 43.09
CA LEU A 54 -10.04 -7.16 43.76
C LEU A 54 -11.27 -7.58 44.58
N GLN A 55 -11.97 -8.64 44.18
CA GLN A 55 -13.19 -9.11 44.84
C GLN A 55 -13.09 -9.31 46.37
N PRO A 56 -11.97 -9.77 46.96
CA PRO A 56 -11.83 -9.89 48.42
C PRO A 56 -11.77 -8.55 49.15
N HIS A 57 -11.43 -7.46 48.45
CA HIS A 57 -11.15 -6.15 49.04
C HIS A 57 -12.25 -5.12 48.79
N VAL A 58 -13.03 -5.28 47.73
CA VAL A 58 -14.07 -4.34 47.30
C VAL A 58 -15.32 -5.08 46.80
N PRO A 59 -16.51 -4.47 46.96
CA PRO A 59 -17.74 -5.06 46.45
C PRO A 59 -17.66 -5.24 44.92
N PRO A 60 -18.38 -6.22 44.34
CA PRO A 60 -18.31 -6.56 42.90
C PRO A 60 -18.42 -5.36 41.95
N ILE A 61 -19.35 -4.45 42.26
CA ILE A 61 -19.57 -3.22 41.48
C ILE A 61 -18.36 -2.28 41.57
N GLY A 62 -17.74 -2.18 42.75
CA GLY A 62 -16.54 -1.39 42.97
C GLY A 62 -15.32 -1.95 42.22
N ALA A 63 -15.13 -3.28 42.25
CA ALA A 63 -14.07 -3.94 41.49
C ALA A 63 -14.21 -3.71 39.98
N ALA A 64 -15.43 -3.86 39.43
CA ALA A 64 -15.72 -3.59 38.03
C ALA A 64 -15.48 -2.11 37.67
N GLY A 65 -15.88 -1.18 38.55
CA GLY A 65 -15.66 0.26 38.35
C GLY A 65 -14.18 0.65 38.32
N ILE A 66 -13.34 0.05 39.16
CA ILE A 66 -11.89 0.30 39.18
C ILE A 66 -11.24 -0.17 37.88
N ILE A 67 -11.59 -1.37 37.41
CA ILE A 67 -11.06 -1.93 36.16
C ILE A 67 -11.48 -1.05 34.99
N LEU A 68 -12.78 -0.72 34.88
CA LEU A 68 -13.30 0.14 33.83
C LEU A 68 -12.66 1.55 33.85
N GLY A 69 -12.42 2.11 35.03
CA GLY A 69 -11.72 3.39 35.17
C GLY A 69 -10.27 3.32 34.69
N GLY A 70 -9.57 2.23 35.00
CA GLY A 70 -8.23 1.96 34.49
C GLY A 70 -8.20 1.84 32.97
N ASP A 71 -9.14 1.09 32.39
CA ASP A 71 -9.25 0.94 30.93
C ASP A 71 -9.51 2.27 30.25
N LEU A 72 -10.44 3.08 30.78
CA LEU A 72 -10.76 4.40 30.23
C LEU A 72 -9.55 5.33 30.28
N PHE A 73 -8.74 5.25 31.34
CA PHE A 73 -7.50 6.00 31.48
C PHE A 73 -6.46 5.59 30.42
N PHE A 74 -6.24 4.29 30.21
CA PHE A 74 -5.34 3.81 29.16
C PHE A 74 -5.86 4.15 27.77
N VAL A 75 -7.15 3.98 27.50
CA VAL A 75 -7.79 4.37 26.23
C VAL A 75 -7.58 5.85 25.96
N LEU A 76 -7.77 6.72 26.96
CA LEU A 76 -7.54 8.15 26.82
C LEU A 76 -6.08 8.46 26.48
N ILE A 77 -5.12 7.84 27.20
CA ILE A 77 -3.69 8.02 26.94
C ILE A 77 -3.35 7.58 25.51
N PHE A 78 -3.73 6.37 25.11
CA PHE A 78 -3.42 5.87 23.77
C PHE A 78 -4.13 6.68 22.68
N ALA A 79 -5.36 7.16 22.91
CA ALA A 79 -6.05 8.06 22.00
C ALA A 79 -5.30 9.38 21.84
N LEU A 80 -4.84 9.98 22.94
CA LEU A 80 -4.03 11.20 22.90
C LEU A 80 -2.68 10.99 22.20
N LEU A 81 -2.01 9.87 22.43
CA LEU A 81 -0.77 9.52 21.70
C LEU A 81 -1.02 9.27 20.22
N ALA A 82 -2.11 8.60 19.86
CA ALA A 82 -2.48 8.33 18.47
C ALA A 82 -2.87 9.61 17.72
N LEU A 83 -3.55 10.54 18.40
CA LEU A 83 -3.88 11.87 17.87
C LEU A 83 -2.64 12.77 17.76
N LYS A 84 -1.65 12.57 18.63
CA LYS A 84 -0.33 13.19 18.54
C LYS A 84 0.55 12.49 17.48
N GLY A 85 -0.06 12.18 16.33
CA GLY A 85 0.63 11.65 15.17
C GLY A 85 1.65 12.66 14.68
N SER A 86 2.93 12.37 14.90
CA SER A 86 4.02 12.99 14.15
C SER A 86 3.75 12.73 12.66
N PRO A 87 3.90 13.72 11.75
CA PRO A 87 3.84 13.46 10.32
C PRO A 87 4.94 12.45 9.99
N ASP A 88 4.58 11.19 9.85
CA ASP A 88 5.52 10.14 9.50
C ASP A 88 6.04 10.46 8.08
N PRO A 89 7.33 10.83 7.92
CA PRO A 89 7.90 11.15 6.62
C PRO A 89 7.67 10.02 5.62
N ILE A 90 7.70 8.77 6.12
CA ILE A 90 7.49 7.56 5.33
C ILE A 90 6.02 7.46 4.88
N ALA A 91 5.05 7.83 5.73
CA ALA A 91 3.64 7.86 5.34
C ALA A 91 3.34 8.97 4.32
N HIS A 92 4.09 10.08 4.35
CA HIS A 92 3.95 11.12 3.35
C HIS A 92 4.56 10.69 2.01
N GLU A 93 5.77 10.14 2.01
CA GLU A 93 6.42 9.59 0.82
C GLU A 93 5.62 8.42 0.24
N ALA A 94 5.06 7.53 1.06
CA ALA A 94 4.22 6.44 0.59
C ALA A 94 2.92 6.94 -0.08
N ARG A 95 2.33 8.05 0.41
CA ARG A 95 1.19 8.70 -0.28
C ARG A 95 1.61 9.31 -1.60
N VAL A 96 2.74 10.01 -1.63
CA VAL A 96 3.28 10.62 -2.86
C VAL A 96 3.57 9.54 -3.90
N VAL A 97 4.24 8.45 -3.53
CA VAL A 97 4.52 7.32 -4.42
C VAL A 97 3.23 6.65 -4.90
N ARG A 98 2.24 6.45 -4.02
CA ARG A 98 0.93 5.90 -4.41
C ARG A 98 0.20 6.81 -5.39
N ASP A 99 0.20 8.11 -5.13
CA ASP A 99 -0.53 9.09 -5.92
C ASP A 99 0.18 9.31 -7.28
N GLN A 100 1.52 9.25 -7.31
CA GLN A 100 2.33 9.20 -8.54
C GLN A 100 2.04 7.93 -9.35
N ALA A 101 2.07 6.76 -8.72
CA ALA A 101 1.75 5.49 -9.39
C ALA A 101 0.32 5.49 -9.97
N ARG A 102 -0.65 6.07 -9.25
CA ARG A 102 -2.03 6.25 -9.75
C ARG A 102 -2.10 7.23 -10.92
N ALA A 103 -1.35 8.33 -10.86
CA ALA A 103 -1.30 9.31 -11.93
C ALA A 103 -0.65 8.74 -13.20
N GLU A 104 0.43 7.96 -13.07
CA GLU A 104 1.07 7.27 -14.18
C GLU A 104 0.16 6.23 -14.82
N LEU A 105 -0.54 5.42 -14.02
CA LEU A 105 -1.53 4.48 -14.53
C LEU A 105 -2.66 5.19 -15.30
N ALA A 106 -3.18 6.29 -14.75
CA ALA A 106 -4.18 7.10 -15.43
C ALA A 106 -3.65 7.70 -16.75
N GLY A 107 -2.38 8.12 -16.79
CA GLY A 107 -1.70 8.60 -17.99
C GLY A 107 -1.56 7.52 -19.08
N ILE A 108 -1.22 6.28 -18.69
CA ILE A 108 -1.12 5.14 -19.61
C ILE A 108 -2.49 4.76 -20.17
N PHE A 109 -3.53 4.75 -19.33
CA PHE A 109 -4.89 4.46 -19.77
C PHE A 109 -5.47 5.54 -20.68
N THR A 110 -5.21 6.82 -20.40
CA THR A 110 -5.69 7.93 -21.23
C THR A 110 -4.96 8.02 -22.58
N THR A 111 -3.65 7.75 -22.61
CA THR A 111 -2.91 7.65 -23.88
C THR A 111 -3.34 6.42 -24.68
N ALA A 112 -3.55 5.27 -24.03
CA ALA A 112 -4.10 4.08 -24.70
C ALA A 112 -5.52 4.32 -25.22
N ALA A 113 -6.38 5.02 -24.45
CA ALA A 113 -7.75 5.33 -24.84
C ALA A 113 -7.87 6.36 -25.96
N THR A 114 -6.95 7.34 -26.03
CA THR A 114 -6.92 8.33 -27.13
C THR A 114 -6.30 7.77 -28.40
N LEU A 115 -5.39 6.80 -28.30
CA LEU A 115 -4.82 6.09 -29.44
C LEU A 115 -5.69 4.91 -29.92
N ALA A 116 -6.60 4.38 -29.09
CA ALA A 116 -7.47 3.26 -29.44
C ALA A 116 -8.37 3.50 -30.68
N PRO A 117 -8.99 4.69 -30.89
CA PRO A 117 -9.77 4.99 -32.09
C PRO A 117 -8.89 5.07 -33.35
N LEU A 118 -7.67 5.60 -33.23
CA LEU A 118 -6.67 5.64 -34.30
C LEU A 118 -6.17 4.23 -34.65
N ALA A 119 -6.02 3.35 -33.65
CA ALA A 119 -5.51 1.99 -33.83
C ALA A 119 -6.51 1.12 -34.58
N LYS A 120 -7.79 1.35 -34.28
CA LYS A 120 -8.93 0.71 -34.94
C LYS A 120 -9.11 1.18 -36.39
N ARG A 121 -8.62 2.38 -36.75
CA ARG A 121 -8.83 3.01 -38.07
C ARG A 121 -7.65 2.85 -39.04
N PHE A 122 -6.41 2.71 -38.54
CA PHE A 122 -5.20 2.61 -39.37
C PHE A 122 -4.47 1.26 -39.27
N GLY A 123 -4.90 0.35 -38.38
CA GLY A 123 -4.16 -0.86 -38.05
C GLY A 123 -2.91 -0.56 -37.23
N VAL A 124 -2.52 -1.50 -36.36
CA VAL A 124 -1.43 -1.37 -35.36
C VAL A 124 -0.08 -0.95 -36.00
N THR A 125 0.13 -1.25 -37.27
CA THR A 125 1.30 -0.87 -38.08
C THR A 125 1.38 0.64 -38.38
N GLY A 126 0.25 1.33 -38.56
CA GLY A 126 0.24 2.78 -38.86
C GLY A 126 0.60 3.64 -37.66
N ILE A 127 0.21 3.24 -36.45
CA ILE A 127 0.53 3.96 -35.20
C ILE A 127 1.99 3.77 -34.81
N LEU A 128 2.52 2.55 -34.95
CA LEU A 128 3.94 2.30 -34.73
C LEU A 128 4.82 3.10 -35.71
N GLY A 129 4.37 3.24 -36.96
CA GLY A 129 5.01 4.14 -37.94
C GLY A 129 5.00 5.59 -37.48
N ALA A 130 3.85 6.14 -37.10
CA ALA A 130 3.73 7.53 -36.67
C ALA A 130 4.56 7.84 -35.41
N LEU A 131 4.56 6.94 -34.41
CA LEU A 131 5.34 7.10 -33.19
C LEU A 131 6.85 6.99 -33.44
N LEU A 132 7.30 6.07 -34.30
CA LEU A 132 8.72 5.97 -34.67
C LEU A 132 9.17 7.20 -35.47
N THR A 133 8.34 7.69 -36.38
CA THR A 133 8.67 8.91 -37.15
C THR A 133 8.74 10.15 -36.24
N GLY A 134 7.85 10.26 -35.25
CA GLY A 134 7.89 11.32 -34.24
C GLY A 134 9.12 11.22 -33.31
N ALA A 135 9.51 10.01 -32.90
CA ALA A 135 10.70 9.79 -32.09
C ALA A 135 12.00 10.11 -32.86
N ILE A 136 12.08 9.73 -34.13
CA ILE A 136 13.23 10.03 -35.00
C ILE A 136 13.31 11.55 -35.27
N ALA A 137 12.18 12.21 -35.54
CA ALA A 137 12.16 13.66 -35.74
C ALA A 137 12.64 14.44 -34.51
N ASN A 138 12.29 13.99 -33.31
CA ASN A 138 12.71 14.63 -32.07
C ASN A 138 14.21 14.43 -31.78
N ILE A 139 14.76 13.25 -32.11
CA ILE A 139 16.20 12.98 -32.02
C ILE A 139 16.99 13.83 -33.04
N VAL A 140 16.48 13.98 -34.26
CA VAL A 140 17.09 14.85 -35.29
C VAL A 140 17.04 16.33 -34.88
N ALA A 141 15.93 16.78 -34.28
CA ALA A 141 15.80 18.14 -33.76
C ALA A 141 16.78 18.43 -32.59
N LEU A 142 17.03 17.44 -31.73
CA LEU A 142 18.03 17.52 -30.66
C LEU A 142 19.47 17.60 -31.18
N TRP A 143 19.74 17.02 -32.35
CA TRP A 143 21.06 17.07 -32.98
C TRP A 143 21.34 18.43 -33.64
N ASN A 144 20.33 19.05 -34.27
CA ASN A 144 20.46 20.34 -34.95
C ASN A 144 20.61 21.54 -33.98
N LYS A 145 20.37 21.35 -32.69
CA LYS A 145 20.52 22.39 -31.66
C LYS A 145 21.93 22.48 -31.06
N LYS A 146 22.84 21.59 -31.47
CA LYS A 146 24.21 21.47 -30.94
C LYS A 146 25.31 21.94 -31.89
N THR A 147 24.96 22.41 -33.08
CA THR A 147 25.83 23.10 -34.06
C THR A 147 25.49 24.58 -34.10
#